data_AF-A0A3D4GWH5-F1
#
_entry.id   AF-A0A3D4GWH5-F1
#
_cell.length_a   1.000
_cell.length_b   1.000
_cell.length_c   1.000
_cell.angle_alpha   90.00
_cell.angle_beta   90.00
_cell.angle_gamma   90.00
#
_symmetry.space_group_name_H-M   'P 1'
#
loop_
_entity.id
_entity.type
_entity.pdbx_description
1 polymer ?
#
loop_
_entity_poly.entity_id
_entity_poly.type
_entity_poly.pdbx_seq_one_letter_code
_entity_poly.pdbx_strand_id
1 'polypeptide(L)'
;MVRYFFKALSSHFTSGRSLYFLTVVGVALGVASVLSIQIINRNALAAFSGSVAAVSGEVDFTVLGQTPSFSEALYPEVLAEEGVAAAWPLYRVDVALMGRDRFFLEVIGVDFFTPVEVPWQDDSGDLSEFLSESGWVAVSPVLAEENGWQKGSVFEVASGSRSVQFKVGALVDFQVLSPLASPKLVVMDIAQAQSLLGSSGQIHQIDVRVDPEANRTTVMAKLEARLGPSVRVMTPEQREKQAEGLLAAFRLNLTAMSLISLFVGLFLVYSSTQASLVRRRAEFGLLRSLGSTRKQVFLVILAEVGLLGTLGVLLGLPLGYWAAEANVEVVNATLTNLYLLEEISSLQLPSWFFGLAALIGIGGALAGALLPALDMSRRDTRSLLAAFTLHEKIGSLALPLFSVGLGILAVSTTWYTLWGYRWQHAGFVLGIALLAALPLLTPFVIQQVCGRVRAHDFGLAYSLKGLGVRLQTTSFAVASLGIAVSMLIGITLMIGSFRETLQVWVGTSI
;
A
#
# COMPACT_ATOMS: atom_id res chain seq x y z
N MET A 1 15.45 22.36 -32.78
CA MET A 1 15.25 21.22 -31.86
C MET A 1 13.78 20.99 -31.50
N VAL A 2 13.06 21.97 -30.94
CA VAL A 2 11.63 21.82 -30.55
C VAL A 2 10.72 21.42 -31.72
N ARG A 3 10.86 22.05 -32.89
CA ARG A 3 10.09 21.66 -34.10
C ARG A 3 10.42 20.24 -34.59
N TYR A 4 11.67 19.80 -34.43
CA TYR A 4 12.08 18.44 -34.76
C TYR A 4 11.45 17.44 -33.77
N PHE A 5 11.45 17.76 -32.47
CA PHE A 5 10.86 16.94 -31.43
C PHE A 5 9.39 16.60 -31.73
N PHE A 6 8.54 17.60 -31.99
CA PHE A 6 7.12 17.35 -32.29
C PHE A 6 6.90 16.58 -33.60
N LYS A 7 7.71 16.84 -34.64
CA LYS A 7 7.57 16.16 -35.94
C LYS A 7 8.08 14.71 -35.89
N ALA A 8 9.16 14.46 -35.14
CA ALA A 8 9.67 13.12 -34.88
C ALA A 8 8.69 12.32 -34.02
N LEU A 9 8.15 12.93 -32.95
CA LEU A 9 7.18 12.29 -32.07
C LEU A 9 5.93 11.83 -32.84
N SER A 10 5.33 12.70 -33.66
CA SER A 10 4.12 12.35 -34.43
C SER A 10 4.38 11.29 -35.50
N SER A 11 5.51 11.38 -36.21
CA SER A 11 5.89 10.39 -37.23
C SER A 11 6.28 9.03 -36.65
N HIS A 12 6.78 9.00 -35.42
CA HIS A 12 7.23 7.75 -34.80
C HIS A 12 6.12 7.07 -34.02
N PHE A 13 5.14 7.82 -33.54
CA PHE A 13 3.93 7.27 -32.93
C PHE A 13 3.15 6.37 -33.91
N THR A 14 3.32 6.51 -35.22
CA THR A 14 2.66 5.64 -36.22
C THR A 14 3.47 4.40 -36.58
N SER A 15 4.80 4.47 -36.58
CA SER A 15 5.71 3.38 -37.00
C SER A 15 6.24 2.50 -35.86
N GLY A 16 6.29 3.04 -34.62
CA GLY A 16 6.85 2.38 -33.43
C GLY A 16 5.83 2.13 -32.30
N ARG A 17 4.54 2.01 -32.64
CA ARG A 17 3.40 1.96 -31.69
C ARG A 17 3.60 1.03 -30.49
N SER A 18 4.09 -0.19 -30.74
CA SER A 18 4.22 -1.22 -29.70
C SER A 18 5.24 -0.85 -28.60
N LEU A 19 6.35 -0.22 -28.97
CA LEU A 19 7.38 0.17 -28.00
C LEU A 19 6.92 1.35 -27.15
N TYR A 20 6.35 2.39 -27.77
CA TYR A 20 5.80 3.52 -27.01
C TYR A 20 4.67 3.09 -26.08
N PHE A 21 3.79 2.20 -26.56
CA PHE A 21 2.75 1.60 -25.74
C PHE A 21 3.34 0.84 -24.54
N LEU A 22 4.37 0.02 -24.76
CA LEU A 22 5.04 -0.71 -23.69
C LEU A 22 5.66 0.21 -22.63
N THR A 23 6.23 1.35 -23.03
CA THR A 23 6.76 2.35 -22.09
C THR A 23 5.64 2.96 -21.25
N VAL A 24 4.56 3.38 -21.88
CA VAL A 24 3.40 3.99 -21.19
C VAL A 24 2.77 2.99 -20.23
N VAL A 25 2.55 1.75 -20.67
CA VAL A 25 2.00 0.67 -19.83
C VAL A 25 2.93 0.31 -18.69
N GLY A 26 4.24 0.23 -18.92
CA GLY A 26 5.22 -0.05 -17.88
C GLY A 26 5.20 1.00 -16.76
N VAL A 27 5.14 2.29 -17.13
CA VAL A 27 5.00 3.39 -16.15
C VAL A 27 3.63 3.34 -15.47
N ALA A 28 2.55 3.14 -16.23
CA ALA A 28 1.19 3.10 -15.69
C ALA A 28 1.02 1.98 -14.65
N LEU A 29 1.49 0.77 -14.93
CA LEU A 29 1.42 -0.37 -14.00
C LEU A 29 2.26 -0.14 -12.74
N GLY A 30 3.47 0.41 -12.88
CA GLY A 30 4.32 0.73 -11.73
C GLY A 30 3.68 1.77 -10.81
N VAL A 31 3.17 2.87 -11.39
CA VAL A 31 2.47 3.93 -10.65
C VAL A 31 1.18 3.42 -10.03
N ALA A 32 0.38 2.66 -10.78
CA ALA A 32 -0.88 2.09 -10.30
C ALA A 32 -0.65 1.16 -9.10
N SER A 33 0.36 0.30 -9.17
CA SER A 33 0.70 -0.62 -8.09
C SER A 33 1.18 0.12 -6.85
N VAL A 34 2.07 1.13 -6.99
CA VAL A 34 2.53 1.96 -5.87
C VAL A 34 1.36 2.69 -5.20
N LEU A 35 0.49 3.31 -5.99
CA LEU A 35 -0.65 4.05 -5.45
C LEU A 35 -1.64 3.10 -4.77
N SER A 36 -2.01 2.01 -5.42
CA SER A 36 -2.97 1.02 -4.89
C SER A 36 -2.50 0.43 -3.56
N ILE A 37 -1.22 0.07 -3.47
CA ILE A 37 -0.64 -0.48 -2.25
C ILE A 37 -0.58 0.55 -1.12
N GLN A 38 -0.27 1.81 -1.42
CA GLN A 38 -0.27 2.86 -0.40
C GLN A 38 -1.66 3.16 0.13
N ILE A 39 -2.68 3.13 -0.74
CA ILE A 39 -4.08 3.21 -0.34
C ILE A 39 -4.42 2.08 0.63
N ILE A 40 -4.16 0.83 0.24
CA ILE A 40 -4.45 -0.35 1.06
C ILE A 40 -3.70 -0.28 2.42
N ASN A 41 -2.43 0.12 2.42
CA ASN A 41 -1.61 0.22 3.63
C ASN A 41 -2.12 1.29 4.61
N ARG A 42 -2.61 2.43 4.12
CA ARG A 42 -3.12 3.51 4.97
C ARG A 42 -4.50 3.17 5.53
N ASN A 43 -5.36 2.59 4.68
CA ASN A 43 -6.64 2.04 5.07
C ASN A 43 -6.47 1.06 6.25
N ALA A 44 -5.51 0.14 6.15
CA ALA A 44 -5.25 -0.84 7.20
C ALA A 44 -4.89 -0.24 8.57
N LEU A 45 -4.31 0.96 8.67
CA LEU A 45 -4.06 1.63 9.97
C LEU A 45 -5.21 2.50 10.44
N ALA A 46 -5.90 3.16 9.51
CA ALA A 46 -7.03 4.02 9.83
C ALA A 46 -8.13 3.24 10.56
N ALA A 47 -8.33 1.97 10.21
CA ALA A 47 -9.29 1.05 10.82
C ALA A 47 -9.08 0.77 12.33
N PHE A 48 -7.98 1.23 12.94
CA PHE A 48 -7.66 0.92 14.34
C PHE A 48 -7.86 2.09 15.32
N SER A 49 -7.97 3.33 14.83
CA SER A 49 -7.88 4.53 15.68
C SER A 49 -9.12 5.43 15.65
N GLY A 50 -10.03 5.23 14.70
CA GLY A 50 -11.04 6.23 14.35
C GLY A 50 -12.29 6.27 15.21
N SER A 51 -12.99 5.15 15.40
CA SER A 51 -14.36 5.15 15.95
C SER A 51 -14.43 5.48 17.44
N VAL A 52 -13.44 5.08 18.24
CA VAL A 52 -13.40 5.38 19.69
C VAL A 52 -13.20 6.88 19.95
N ALA A 53 -12.19 7.47 19.31
CA ALA A 53 -11.85 8.88 19.49
C ALA A 53 -12.97 9.82 19.02
N ALA A 54 -13.86 9.33 18.14
CA ALA A 54 -15.02 10.05 17.65
C ALA A 54 -16.08 10.30 18.73
N VAL A 55 -16.05 9.53 19.82
CA VAL A 55 -17.05 9.58 20.88
C VAL A 55 -16.46 10.05 22.21
N SER A 56 -15.25 9.61 22.57
CA SER A 56 -14.60 10.02 23.84
C SER A 56 -13.70 11.27 23.74
N GLY A 57 -13.44 11.77 22.53
CA GLY A 57 -12.55 12.92 22.29
C GLY A 57 -11.07 12.60 22.48
N GLU A 58 -10.24 13.61 22.79
CA GLU A 58 -8.83 13.38 23.15
C GLU A 58 -8.73 12.71 24.54
N VAL A 59 -8.13 11.51 24.55
CA VAL A 59 -7.89 10.68 25.74
C VAL A 59 -6.41 10.51 26.03
N ASP A 60 -6.04 10.51 27.31
CA ASP A 60 -4.66 10.34 27.75
C ASP A 60 -4.22 8.88 27.77
N PHE A 61 -5.10 8.00 28.24
CA PHE A 61 -4.93 6.55 28.23
C PHE A 61 -6.27 5.84 28.33
N THR A 62 -6.23 4.53 28.12
CA THR A 62 -7.39 3.69 28.12
C THR A 62 -7.15 2.42 28.95
N VAL A 63 -8.16 2.01 29.69
CA VAL A 63 -8.22 0.71 30.38
C VAL A 63 -8.94 -0.30 29.49
N LEU A 64 -8.26 -1.40 29.18
CA LEU A 64 -8.76 -2.52 28.39
C LEU A 64 -8.75 -3.80 29.21
N GLY A 65 -9.74 -4.68 28.98
CA GLY A 65 -9.70 -6.04 29.54
C GLY A 65 -8.61 -6.89 28.89
N GLN A 66 -8.10 -7.88 29.62
CA GLN A 66 -7.38 -8.99 28.98
C GLN A 66 -8.33 -9.95 28.24
N THR A 67 -9.59 -9.95 28.62
CA THR A 67 -10.71 -10.60 27.92
C THR A 67 -11.42 -9.60 26.99
N PRO A 68 -12.19 -10.07 25.98
CA PRO A 68 -12.91 -9.19 25.04
C PRO A 68 -13.82 -8.15 25.72
N SER A 69 -14.36 -8.49 26.89
CA SER A 69 -15.09 -7.58 27.77
C SER A 69 -14.71 -7.81 29.23
N PHE A 70 -15.01 -6.84 30.08
CA PHE A 70 -14.78 -6.90 31.53
C PHE A 70 -15.93 -6.23 32.29
N SER A 71 -16.01 -6.50 33.60
CA SER A 71 -17.10 -5.99 34.42
C SER A 71 -17.05 -4.47 34.54
N GLU A 72 -18.20 -3.83 34.33
CA GLU A 72 -18.39 -2.40 34.55
C GLU A 72 -18.15 -1.96 36.00
N ALA A 73 -18.14 -2.90 36.96
CA ALA A 73 -17.82 -2.61 38.36
C ALA A 73 -16.44 -1.95 38.56
N LEU A 74 -15.53 -2.06 37.59
CA LEU A 74 -14.23 -1.39 37.62
C LEU A 74 -14.31 0.11 37.28
N TYR A 75 -15.37 0.57 36.61
CA TYR A 75 -15.52 1.97 36.20
C TYR A 75 -15.52 2.94 37.39
N PRO A 76 -16.32 2.73 38.46
CA PRO A 76 -16.25 3.57 39.67
C PRO A 76 -14.86 3.59 40.33
N GLU A 77 -14.10 2.51 40.24
CA GLU A 77 -12.74 2.45 40.80
C GLU A 77 -11.76 3.32 40.01
N VAL A 78 -11.89 3.34 38.68
CA VAL A 78 -11.12 4.22 37.79
C VAL A 78 -11.46 5.68 38.04
N LEU A 79 -12.74 6.00 38.14
CA LEU A 79 -13.21 7.37 38.40
C LEU A 79 -12.77 7.90 39.77
N ALA A 80 -12.62 7.01 40.76
CA ALA A 80 -12.22 7.36 42.12
C ALA A 80 -10.70 7.51 42.31
N GLU A 81 -9.88 7.32 41.29
CA GLU A 81 -8.43 7.44 41.40
C GLU A 81 -7.96 8.91 41.36
N GLU A 82 -7.03 9.28 42.24
CA GLU A 82 -6.48 10.64 42.27
C GLU A 82 -5.71 10.98 40.99
N GLY A 83 -6.09 12.09 40.35
CA GLY A 83 -5.50 12.56 39.10
C GLY A 83 -6.30 12.17 37.85
N VAL A 84 -7.43 11.47 37.99
CA VAL A 84 -8.39 11.24 36.89
C VAL A 84 -9.38 12.41 36.85
N ALA A 85 -9.33 13.19 35.77
CA ALA A 85 -10.24 14.30 35.54
C ALA A 85 -11.63 13.83 35.06
N ALA A 86 -11.64 12.84 34.17
CA ALA A 86 -12.84 12.25 33.61
C ALA A 86 -12.57 10.81 33.11
N ALA A 87 -13.60 9.97 33.13
CA ALA A 87 -13.55 8.64 32.55
C ALA A 87 -14.87 8.31 31.86
N TRP A 88 -14.80 7.59 30.74
CA TRP A 88 -15.95 7.20 29.92
C TRP A 88 -15.97 5.68 29.72
N PRO A 89 -16.98 4.96 30.22
CA PRO A 89 -17.16 3.55 29.91
C PRO A 89 -17.75 3.40 28.50
N LEU A 90 -17.20 2.46 27.75
CA LEU A 90 -17.60 2.19 26.37
C LEU A 90 -17.99 0.72 26.20
N TYR A 91 -19.17 0.52 25.60
CA TYR A 91 -19.63 -0.79 25.16
C TYR A 91 -19.53 -0.87 23.63
N ARG A 92 -18.89 -1.90 23.09
CA ARG A 92 -18.69 -2.05 21.64
C ARG A 92 -19.21 -3.39 21.18
N VAL A 93 -20.01 -3.42 20.12
CA VAL A 93 -20.46 -4.66 19.50
C VAL A 93 -20.79 -4.45 18.03
N ASP A 94 -20.45 -5.43 17.20
CA ASP A 94 -20.86 -5.46 15.80
C ASP A 94 -22.22 -6.16 15.68
N VAL A 95 -23.16 -5.53 14.97
CA VAL A 95 -24.50 -6.07 14.74
C VAL A 95 -24.77 -6.18 13.24
N ALA A 96 -25.42 -7.25 12.80
CA ALA A 96 -25.80 -7.43 11.40
C ALA A 96 -27.09 -6.68 11.09
N LEU A 97 -27.11 -5.84 10.05
CA LEU A 97 -28.32 -5.18 9.58
C LEU A 97 -29.21 -6.19 8.84
N MET A 98 -30.44 -6.39 9.33
CA MET A 98 -31.39 -7.29 8.69
C MET A 98 -31.88 -6.71 7.35
N GLY A 99 -31.98 -7.56 6.33
CA GLY A 99 -32.41 -7.18 4.98
C GLY A 99 -31.28 -6.79 4.02
N ARG A 100 -30.02 -6.73 4.48
CA ARG A 100 -28.84 -6.65 3.62
C ARG A 100 -27.88 -7.80 3.94
N ASP A 101 -27.42 -8.50 2.92
CA ASP A 101 -26.48 -9.61 3.11
C ASP A 101 -25.10 -9.06 3.51
N ARG A 102 -24.52 -9.61 4.59
CA ARG A 102 -23.19 -9.26 5.14
C ARG A 102 -22.95 -7.78 5.46
N PHE A 103 -23.98 -7.04 5.84
CA PHE A 103 -23.82 -5.64 6.25
C PHE A 103 -23.78 -5.53 7.78
N PHE A 104 -22.63 -5.17 8.34
CA PHE A 104 -22.46 -4.99 9.78
C PHE A 104 -22.42 -3.51 10.16
N LEU A 105 -22.98 -3.20 11.32
CA LEU A 105 -22.97 -1.89 11.95
C LEU A 105 -22.11 -1.98 13.21
N GLU A 106 -21.24 -0.99 13.42
CA GLU A 106 -20.47 -0.87 14.66
C GLU A 106 -21.33 -0.09 15.66
N VAL A 107 -21.76 -0.75 16.73
CA VAL A 107 -22.54 -0.10 17.79
C VAL A 107 -21.63 0.24 18.96
N ILE A 108 -21.55 1.53 19.28
CA ILE A 108 -20.88 2.03 20.48
C ILE A 108 -21.95 2.53 21.47
N GLY A 109 -22.04 1.85 22.61
CA GLY A 109 -22.80 2.28 23.77
C GLY A 109 -21.98 3.24 24.62
N VAL A 110 -22.49 4.45 24.86
CA VAL A 110 -21.85 5.48 25.68
C VAL A 110 -22.78 5.98 26.76
N ASP A 111 -22.19 6.49 27.84
CA ASP A 111 -22.95 7.13 28.91
C ASP A 111 -23.22 8.60 28.56
N PHE A 112 -24.42 8.91 28.06
CA PHE A 112 -24.81 10.29 27.72
C PHE A 112 -24.93 11.23 28.93
N PHE A 113 -24.88 10.71 30.16
CA PHE A 113 -24.88 11.54 31.37
C PHE A 113 -23.48 12.03 31.75
N THR A 114 -22.43 11.44 31.18
CA THR A 114 -21.08 11.99 31.26
C THR A 114 -20.93 13.13 30.24
N PRO A 115 -20.03 14.11 30.46
CA PRO A 115 -19.72 15.13 29.46
C PRO A 115 -19.00 14.46 28.28
N VAL A 116 -19.78 13.90 27.35
CA VAL A 116 -19.30 13.30 26.11
C VAL A 116 -19.17 14.40 25.07
N GLU A 117 -18.01 14.51 24.45
CA GLU A 117 -17.78 15.41 23.30
C GLU A 117 -18.36 14.75 22.05
N VAL A 118 -19.69 14.67 21.93
CA VAL A 118 -20.35 14.29 20.66
C VAL A 118 -20.68 15.57 19.90
N PRO A 119 -20.43 15.68 18.58
CA PRO A 119 -20.65 16.91 17.82
C PRO A 119 -22.13 17.03 17.47
N TRP A 120 -22.97 17.16 18.48
CA TRP A 120 -24.41 17.41 18.35
C TRP A 120 -24.60 18.69 17.54
N GLN A 121 -25.20 18.58 16.36
CA GLN A 121 -25.61 19.75 15.58
C GLN A 121 -26.89 20.34 16.20
N ASP A 122 -27.18 21.64 16.01
CA ASP A 122 -28.39 22.28 16.57
C ASP A 122 -29.71 21.59 16.15
N ASP A 123 -29.68 20.78 15.08
CA ASP A 123 -30.77 19.92 14.63
C ASP A 123 -30.43 18.43 14.83
N SER A 124 -29.80 18.03 15.93
CA SER A 124 -29.48 16.62 16.21
C SER A 124 -30.58 15.89 17.00
N GLY A 125 -31.66 16.57 17.38
CA GLY A 125 -32.82 16.00 18.09
C GLY A 125 -32.80 16.30 19.58
N ASP A 126 -33.90 16.00 20.26
CA ASP A 126 -34.01 16.16 21.70
C ASP A 126 -33.41 14.92 22.39
N LEU A 127 -32.27 15.10 23.06
CA LEU A 127 -31.64 14.02 23.83
C LEU A 127 -32.57 13.49 24.93
N SER A 128 -33.62 14.19 25.35
CA SER A 128 -34.60 13.60 26.28
C SER A 128 -35.35 12.39 25.68
N GLU A 129 -35.40 12.25 24.35
CA GLU A 129 -36.05 11.13 23.67
C GLU A 129 -35.31 9.79 23.89
N PHE A 130 -33.98 9.78 24.06
CA PHE A 130 -33.24 8.53 24.29
C PHE A 130 -33.64 7.84 25.60
N LEU A 131 -34.15 8.59 26.59
CA LEU A 131 -34.62 8.03 27.86
C LEU A 131 -36.04 7.45 27.79
N SER A 132 -36.84 7.90 26.82
CA SER A 132 -38.23 7.50 26.69
C SER A 132 -38.45 6.42 25.65
N GLU A 133 -37.54 6.31 24.67
CA GLU A 133 -37.65 5.37 23.56
C GLU A 133 -36.59 4.27 23.62
N SER A 134 -37.05 3.02 23.60
CA SER A 134 -36.18 1.84 23.52
C SER A 134 -35.60 1.71 22.10
N GLY A 135 -34.30 1.43 22.01
CA GLY A 135 -33.59 1.27 20.74
C GLY A 135 -33.25 2.59 20.05
N TRP A 136 -33.25 3.71 20.77
CA TRP A 136 -32.82 5.00 20.23
C TRP A 136 -31.35 4.95 19.82
N VAL A 137 -31.05 5.39 18.61
CA VAL A 137 -29.68 5.42 18.08
C VAL A 137 -29.37 6.72 17.34
N ALA A 138 -28.13 7.19 17.48
CA ALA A 138 -27.52 8.22 16.66
C ALA A 138 -26.75 7.56 15.51
N VAL A 139 -26.99 8.01 14.29
CA VAL A 139 -26.44 7.40 13.07
C VAL A 139 -25.70 8.48 12.26
N SER A 140 -24.65 8.10 11.52
CA SER A 140 -23.99 9.04 10.63
C SER A 140 -24.90 9.48 9.47
N PRO A 141 -24.80 10.75 9.00
CA PRO A 141 -25.56 11.21 7.83
C PRO A 141 -25.29 10.36 6.58
N VAL A 142 -24.06 9.89 6.39
CA VAL A 142 -23.66 9.03 5.26
C VAL A 142 -24.41 7.70 5.29
N LEU A 143 -24.43 7.03 6.46
CA LEU A 143 -25.14 5.76 6.62
C LEU A 143 -26.65 5.91 6.47
N ALA A 144 -27.20 7.04 6.94
CA ALA A 144 -28.60 7.35 6.76
C ALA A 144 -28.95 7.55 5.27
N GLU A 145 -28.14 8.30 4.51
CA GLU A 145 -28.35 8.51 3.07
C GLU A 145 -28.26 7.20 2.27
N GLU A 146 -27.26 6.35 2.56
CA GLU A 146 -27.06 5.04 1.89
C GLU A 146 -28.23 4.06 2.09
N ASN A 147 -28.99 4.21 3.17
CA ASN A 147 -30.12 3.35 3.52
C ASN A 147 -31.48 4.05 3.39
N GLY A 148 -31.50 5.32 2.97
CA GLY A 148 -32.71 6.13 2.89
C GLY A 148 -33.38 6.37 4.23
N TRP A 149 -32.63 6.34 5.33
CA TRP A 149 -33.13 6.59 6.68
C TRP A 149 -33.27 8.09 6.96
N GLN A 150 -34.33 8.42 7.68
CA GLN A 150 -34.57 9.74 8.26
C GLN A 150 -34.78 9.59 9.77
N LYS A 151 -34.74 10.69 10.51
CA LYS A 151 -35.13 10.69 11.93
C LYS A 151 -36.52 10.05 12.09
N GLY A 152 -36.67 9.17 13.07
CA GLY A 152 -37.84 8.34 13.31
C GLY A 152 -37.91 7.03 12.54
N SER A 153 -36.99 6.78 11.60
CA SER A 153 -36.93 5.51 10.87
C SER A 153 -36.58 4.35 11.80
N VAL A 154 -37.23 3.20 11.61
CA VAL A 154 -36.97 1.98 12.38
C VAL A 154 -36.32 0.95 11.47
N PHE A 155 -35.29 0.29 11.97
CA PHE A 155 -34.62 -0.80 11.29
C PHE A 155 -34.28 -1.92 12.28
N GLU A 156 -34.09 -3.13 11.77
CA GLU A 156 -33.85 -4.31 12.59
C GLU A 156 -32.39 -4.76 12.45
N VAL A 157 -31.77 -5.09 13.57
CA VAL A 157 -30.41 -5.59 13.65
C VAL A 157 -30.38 -6.92 14.39
N ALA A 158 -29.40 -7.76 14.07
CA ALA A 158 -29.14 -8.98 14.81
C ALA A 158 -27.78 -8.96 15.51
N SER A 159 -27.80 -9.37 16.77
CA SER A 159 -26.62 -9.66 17.58
C SER A 159 -26.68 -11.12 18.00
N GLY A 160 -25.88 -11.97 17.34
CA GLY A 160 -25.95 -13.42 17.52
C GLY A 160 -27.32 -13.98 17.18
N SER A 161 -28.02 -14.54 18.17
CA SER A 161 -29.38 -15.09 18.03
C SER A 161 -30.50 -14.08 18.34
N ARG A 162 -30.17 -12.87 18.77
CA ARG A 162 -31.14 -11.83 19.15
C ARG A 162 -31.42 -10.92 17.97
N SER A 163 -32.69 -10.57 17.78
CA SER A 163 -33.12 -9.53 16.86
C SER A 163 -33.61 -8.34 17.67
N VAL A 164 -33.12 -7.14 17.34
CA VAL A 164 -33.40 -5.89 18.05
C VAL A 164 -33.83 -4.83 17.05
N GLN A 165 -34.86 -4.07 17.39
CA GLN A 165 -35.26 -2.91 16.60
C GLN A 165 -34.55 -1.65 17.10
N PHE A 166 -33.92 -0.95 16.17
CA PHE A 166 -33.33 0.37 16.39
C PHE A 166 -34.17 1.44 15.71
N LYS A 167 -34.22 2.61 16.34
CA LYS A 167 -34.90 3.80 15.84
C LYS A 167 -33.90 4.95 15.72
N VAL A 168 -33.81 5.50 14.52
CA VAL A 168 -32.93 6.65 14.24
C VAL A 168 -33.47 7.87 14.97
N GLY A 169 -32.79 8.29 16.04
CA GLY A 169 -33.18 9.46 16.82
C GLY A 169 -32.40 10.71 16.43
N ALA A 170 -31.13 10.55 16.12
CA ALA A 170 -30.22 11.63 15.76
C ALA A 170 -29.41 11.30 14.52
N LEU A 171 -29.08 12.34 13.74
CA LEU A 171 -28.06 12.27 12.69
C LEU A 171 -26.85 13.07 13.18
N VAL A 172 -25.72 12.38 13.35
CA VAL A 172 -24.50 12.97 13.94
C VAL A 172 -23.31 12.66 13.05
N ASP A 173 -22.61 13.70 12.61
CA ASP A 173 -21.39 13.54 11.83
C ASP A 173 -20.18 13.31 12.76
N PHE A 174 -19.95 12.04 13.09
CA PHE A 174 -18.83 11.62 13.93
C PHE A 174 -17.45 11.93 13.31
N GLN A 175 -17.38 12.14 11.99
CA GLN A 175 -16.11 12.43 11.30
C GLN A 175 -15.59 13.86 11.55
N VAL A 176 -16.44 14.74 12.10
CA VAL A 176 -16.04 16.10 12.49
C VAL A 176 -15.01 16.07 13.62
N LEU A 177 -15.17 15.17 14.60
CA LEU A 177 -14.24 15.03 15.73
C LEU A 177 -13.12 14.05 15.44
N SER A 178 -13.44 12.96 14.76
CA SER A 178 -12.44 11.97 14.34
C SER A 178 -12.62 11.67 12.85
N PRO A 179 -11.81 12.27 11.96
CA PRO A 179 -11.88 12.03 10.52
C PRO A 179 -11.74 10.56 10.09
N LEU A 180 -11.30 9.71 11.01
CA LEU A 180 -11.11 8.27 10.82
C LEU A 180 -12.30 7.43 11.32
N ALA A 181 -13.32 8.04 11.94
CA ALA A 181 -14.50 7.35 12.44
C ALA A 181 -15.21 6.55 11.34
N SER A 182 -15.61 5.32 11.65
CA SER A 182 -16.38 4.48 10.72
C SER A 182 -17.68 5.21 10.34
N PRO A 183 -18.00 5.38 9.04
CA PRO A 183 -19.29 5.91 8.66
C PRO A 183 -20.43 4.94 8.97
N LYS A 184 -20.14 3.66 9.27
CA LYS A 184 -21.15 2.69 9.76
C LYS A 184 -21.34 2.71 11.28
N LEU A 185 -20.74 3.70 11.95
CA LEU A 185 -20.86 3.89 13.38
C LEU A 185 -22.29 4.26 13.77
N VAL A 186 -22.79 3.56 14.78
CA VAL A 186 -24.07 3.80 15.44
C VAL A 186 -23.77 4.01 16.92
N VAL A 187 -24.20 5.15 17.47
CA VAL A 187 -23.99 5.48 18.88
C VAL A 187 -25.32 5.38 19.62
N MET A 188 -25.33 4.77 20.79
CA MET A 188 -26.52 4.65 21.62
C MET A 188 -26.16 4.71 23.11
N ASP A 189 -27.16 4.75 23.97
CA ASP A 189 -26.94 4.71 25.41
C ASP A 189 -26.35 3.36 25.84
N ILE A 190 -25.35 3.39 26.72
CA ILE A 190 -24.63 2.19 27.16
C ILE A 190 -25.55 1.17 27.87
N ALA A 191 -26.52 1.63 28.67
CA ALA A 191 -27.44 0.74 29.38
C ALA A 191 -28.43 0.08 28.39
N GLN A 192 -28.90 0.84 27.39
CA GLN A 192 -29.70 0.27 26.30
C GLN A 192 -28.88 -0.74 25.47
N ALA A 193 -27.63 -0.42 25.12
CA ALA A 193 -26.78 -1.30 24.34
C ALA A 193 -26.55 -2.64 25.07
N GLN A 194 -26.17 -2.59 26.34
CA GLN A 194 -25.95 -3.77 27.16
C GLN A 194 -27.22 -4.63 27.31
N SER A 195 -28.38 -4.01 27.57
CA SER A 195 -29.64 -4.74 27.79
C SER A 195 -30.19 -5.38 26.51
N LEU A 196 -30.19 -4.65 25.41
CA LEU A 196 -30.71 -5.12 24.13
C LEU A 196 -29.77 -6.14 23.46
N LEU A 197 -28.45 -5.89 23.51
CA LEU A 197 -27.46 -6.66 22.75
C LEU A 197 -26.81 -7.80 23.56
N GLY A 198 -27.12 -7.93 24.85
CA GLY A 198 -26.94 -9.18 25.61
C GLY A 198 -25.72 -9.29 26.51
N SER A 199 -25.19 -8.17 27.00
CA SER A 199 -23.96 -8.12 27.80
C SER A 199 -24.10 -7.18 29.00
N SER A 200 -25.15 -7.40 29.81
CA SER A 200 -25.43 -6.56 30.97
C SER A 200 -24.28 -6.56 31.99
N GLY A 201 -23.86 -5.36 32.42
CA GLY A 201 -22.78 -5.16 33.38
C GLY A 201 -21.39 -5.49 32.85
N GLN A 202 -21.24 -5.60 31.52
CA GLN A 202 -19.96 -5.79 30.85
C GLN A 202 -19.69 -4.60 29.92
N ILE A 203 -18.45 -4.14 29.93
CA ILE A 203 -17.94 -3.09 29.05
C ILE A 203 -16.67 -3.58 28.37
N HIS A 204 -16.27 -2.90 27.30
CA HIS A 204 -15.11 -3.32 26.50
C HIS A 204 -13.90 -2.44 26.79
N GLN A 205 -14.15 -1.21 27.25
CA GLN A 205 -13.14 -0.19 27.36
C GLN A 205 -13.56 0.90 28.35
N ILE A 206 -12.60 1.48 29.09
CA ILE A 206 -12.79 2.73 29.83
C ILE A 206 -11.73 3.73 29.36
N ASP A 207 -12.19 4.80 28.75
CA ASP A 207 -11.37 5.90 28.29
C ASP A 207 -11.16 6.92 29.39
N VAL A 208 -9.93 7.41 29.58
CA VAL A 208 -9.57 8.22 30.75
C VAL A 208 -8.83 9.48 30.33
N ARG A 209 -9.24 10.60 30.91
CA ARG A 209 -8.57 11.90 30.85
C ARG A 209 -7.98 12.22 32.21
N VAL A 210 -6.73 12.65 32.20
CA VAL A 210 -5.93 12.96 33.40
C VAL A 210 -6.04 14.44 33.71
N ASP A 211 -5.97 14.80 34.98
CA ASP A 211 -5.89 16.20 35.39
C ASP A 211 -4.63 16.85 34.78
N PRO A 212 -4.70 18.09 34.25
CA PRO A 212 -3.56 18.75 33.62
C PRO A 212 -2.31 18.88 34.52
N GLU A 213 -2.51 18.88 35.85
CA GLU A 213 -1.43 18.97 36.85
C GLU A 213 -0.88 17.60 37.28
N ALA A 214 -1.55 16.50 36.94
CA ALA A 214 -1.16 15.15 37.34
C ALA A 214 -0.21 14.50 36.33
N ASN A 215 0.71 13.67 36.82
CA ASN A 215 1.62 12.92 35.96
C ASN A 215 0.94 11.65 35.42
N ARG A 216 0.64 11.65 34.11
CA ARG A 216 0.01 10.53 33.38
C ARG A 216 0.62 9.17 33.72
N THR A 217 1.95 9.02 33.69
CA THR A 217 2.63 7.74 33.94
C THR A 217 2.43 7.25 35.37
N THR A 218 2.31 8.17 36.33
CA THR A 218 2.07 7.81 37.73
C THR A 218 0.64 7.33 37.94
N VAL A 219 -0.34 8.02 37.35
CA VAL A 219 -1.76 7.63 37.42
C VAL A 219 -1.97 6.25 36.77
N MET A 220 -1.38 6.02 35.59
CA MET A 220 -1.45 4.73 34.92
C MET A 220 -0.91 3.58 35.79
N ALA A 221 0.27 3.76 36.39
CA ALA A 221 0.88 2.73 37.22
C ALA A 221 0.07 2.42 38.49
N LYS A 222 -0.57 3.43 39.09
CA LYS A 222 -1.47 3.25 40.24
C LYS A 222 -2.73 2.48 39.83
N LEU A 223 -3.36 2.85 38.72
CA LEU A 223 -4.54 2.16 38.20
C LEU A 223 -4.24 0.71 37.85
N GLU A 224 -3.11 0.44 37.19
CA GLU A 224 -2.70 -0.92 36.84
C GLU A 224 -2.46 -1.79 38.09
N ALA A 225 -1.86 -1.22 39.14
CA ALA A 225 -1.68 -1.92 40.41
C ALA A 225 -3.01 -2.17 41.15
N ARG A 226 -3.97 -1.24 41.06
CA ARG A 226 -5.26 -1.29 41.77
C ARG A 226 -6.25 -2.24 41.10
N LEU A 227 -6.40 -2.13 39.78
CA LEU A 227 -7.36 -2.93 38.99
C LEU A 227 -6.87 -4.37 38.78
N GLY A 228 -5.58 -4.63 39.03
CA GLY A 228 -4.99 -5.95 38.99
C GLY A 228 -4.77 -6.49 37.57
N PRO A 229 -4.40 -7.78 37.44
CA PRO A 229 -3.96 -8.35 36.17
C PRO A 229 -5.09 -8.55 35.15
N SER A 230 -6.36 -8.35 35.53
CA SER A 230 -7.51 -8.57 34.65
C SER A 230 -7.64 -7.50 33.55
N VAL A 231 -7.01 -6.35 33.74
CA VAL A 231 -7.02 -5.22 32.80
C VAL A 231 -5.60 -4.78 32.46
N ARG A 232 -5.47 -4.03 31.37
CA ARG A 232 -4.24 -3.35 30.95
C ARG A 232 -4.55 -1.89 30.73
N VAL A 233 -3.70 -1.03 31.27
CA VAL A 233 -3.74 0.41 31.06
C VAL A 233 -2.77 0.73 29.93
N MET A 234 -3.29 1.26 28.83
CA MET A 234 -2.49 1.53 27.64
C MET A 234 -2.73 2.95 27.16
N THR A 235 -1.65 3.65 26.82
CA THR A 235 -1.76 4.91 26.08
C THR A 235 -2.17 4.65 24.62
N PRO A 236 -2.80 5.61 23.93
CA PRO A 236 -3.07 5.50 22.49
C PRO A 236 -1.84 5.07 21.67
N GLU A 237 -0.65 5.59 21.98
CA GLU A 237 0.58 5.27 21.24
C GLU A 237 1.05 3.82 21.45
N GLN A 238 0.77 3.24 22.62
CA GLN A 238 1.08 1.84 22.91
C GLN A 238 0.11 0.90 22.19
N ARG A 239 -1.18 1.29 22.12
CA ARG A 239 -2.20 0.54 21.38
C ARG A 239 -1.88 0.54 19.88
N GLU A 240 -1.53 1.71 19.33
CA GLU A 240 -1.08 1.83 17.94
C GLU A 240 0.12 0.93 17.66
N LYS A 241 1.16 0.95 18.51
CA LYS A 241 2.33 0.07 18.34
C LYS A 241 2.00 -1.41 18.39
N GLN A 242 1.03 -1.83 19.21
CA GLN A 242 0.63 -3.24 19.29
C GLN A 242 -0.17 -3.67 18.06
N ALA A 243 -1.05 -2.82 17.56
CA ALA A 243 -1.75 -3.02 16.28
C ALA A 243 -0.78 -3.01 15.08
N GLU A 244 0.21 -2.11 15.10
CA GLU A 244 1.28 -2.04 14.10
C GLU A 244 2.07 -3.34 14.01
N GLY A 245 2.32 -4.04 15.12
CA GLY A 245 3.06 -5.29 15.14
C GLY A 245 2.46 -6.38 14.24
N LEU A 246 1.13 -6.51 14.23
CA LEU A 246 0.40 -7.49 13.42
C LEU A 246 0.39 -7.10 11.93
N LEU A 247 0.20 -5.81 11.64
CA LEU A 247 0.15 -5.29 10.28
C LEU A 247 1.54 -5.08 9.66
N ALA A 248 2.60 -5.02 10.47
CA ALA A 248 3.95 -4.73 10.00
C ALA A 248 4.39 -5.75 8.95
N ALA A 249 4.15 -7.04 9.17
CA ALA A 249 4.49 -8.09 8.22
C ALA A 249 3.67 -7.99 6.91
N PHE A 250 2.37 -7.68 7.02
CA PHE A 250 1.49 -7.49 5.87
C PHE A 250 1.90 -6.29 5.03
N ARG A 251 2.14 -5.14 5.67
CA ARG A 251 2.60 -3.89 5.04
C ARG A 251 3.95 -4.06 4.36
N LEU A 252 4.86 -4.72 5.05
CA LEU A 252 6.19 -5.03 4.54
C LEU A 252 6.12 -5.89 3.27
N ASN A 253 5.21 -6.87 3.23
CA ASN A 253 4.95 -7.70 2.06
C ASN A 253 4.31 -6.88 0.91
N LEU A 254 3.26 -6.10 1.20
CA LEU A 254 2.63 -5.25 0.18
C LEU A 254 3.61 -4.22 -0.38
N THR A 255 4.36 -3.52 0.46
CA THR A 255 5.39 -2.58 0.02
C THR A 255 6.45 -3.26 -0.84
N ALA A 256 6.80 -4.52 -0.54
CA ALA A 256 7.71 -5.28 -1.39
C ALA A 256 7.13 -5.57 -2.78
N MET A 257 5.87 -6.01 -2.86
CA MET A 257 5.18 -6.20 -4.14
C MET A 257 5.17 -4.89 -4.95
N SER A 258 4.96 -3.75 -4.28
CA SER A 258 5.00 -2.43 -4.89
C SER A 258 6.38 -2.11 -5.49
N LEU A 259 7.44 -2.33 -4.71
CA LEU A 259 8.82 -2.08 -5.16
C LEU A 259 9.22 -2.98 -6.33
N ILE A 260 8.78 -4.25 -6.31
CA ILE A 260 9.01 -5.18 -7.42
C ILE A 260 8.26 -4.68 -8.67
N SER A 261 6.99 -4.28 -8.55
CA SER A 261 6.22 -3.74 -9.66
C SER A 261 6.84 -2.47 -10.24
N LEU A 262 7.34 -1.57 -9.38
CA LEU A 262 8.09 -0.39 -9.80
C LEU A 262 9.36 -0.77 -10.56
N PHE A 263 10.11 -1.78 -10.07
CA PHE A 263 11.29 -2.28 -10.74
C PHE A 263 10.97 -2.86 -12.13
N VAL A 264 9.86 -3.60 -12.26
CA VAL A 264 9.38 -4.09 -13.57
C VAL A 264 9.04 -2.93 -14.49
N GLY A 265 8.30 -1.95 -14.00
CA GLY A 265 7.97 -0.74 -14.78
C GLY A 265 9.23 -0.03 -15.27
N LEU A 266 10.20 0.19 -14.38
CA LEU A 266 11.51 0.77 -14.70
C LEU A 266 12.24 -0.05 -15.77
N PHE A 267 12.26 -1.37 -15.60
CA PHE A 267 12.90 -2.26 -16.55
C PHE A 267 12.18 -2.23 -17.91
N LEU A 268 10.85 -2.20 -17.96
CA LEU A 268 10.08 -2.06 -19.19
C LEU A 268 10.35 -0.72 -19.90
N VAL A 269 10.53 0.37 -19.16
CA VAL A 269 10.91 1.67 -19.73
C VAL A 269 12.31 1.61 -20.31
N TYR A 270 13.29 1.13 -19.53
CA TYR A 270 14.65 0.92 -20.00
C TYR A 270 14.64 0.07 -21.28
N SER A 271 13.84 -0.99 -21.25
CA SER A 271 13.81 -1.99 -22.28
C SER A 271 13.24 -1.45 -23.59
N SER A 272 12.06 -0.85 -23.51
CA SER A 272 11.42 -0.25 -24.66
C SER A 272 12.23 0.92 -25.23
N THR A 273 12.77 1.78 -24.37
CA THR A 273 13.57 2.93 -24.78
C THR A 273 14.82 2.49 -25.53
N GLN A 274 15.56 1.51 -24.99
CA GLN A 274 16.74 1.00 -25.67
C GLN A 274 16.40 0.43 -27.05
N ALA A 275 15.33 -0.35 -27.16
CA ALA A 275 14.89 -0.91 -28.44
C ALA A 275 14.48 0.18 -29.44
N SER A 276 13.78 1.23 -28.98
CA SER A 276 13.36 2.37 -29.80
C SER A 276 14.58 3.14 -30.32
N LEU A 277 15.54 3.44 -29.44
CA LEU A 277 16.75 4.17 -29.79
C LEU A 277 17.64 3.40 -30.77
N VAL A 278 17.77 2.08 -30.60
CA VAL A 278 18.55 1.24 -31.52
C VAL A 278 17.94 1.26 -32.93
N ARG A 279 16.60 1.21 -33.06
CA ARG A 279 15.90 1.33 -34.35
C ARG A 279 16.12 2.69 -35.00
N ARG A 280 16.21 3.75 -34.20
CA ARG A 280 16.34 5.15 -34.65
C ARG A 280 17.78 5.67 -34.64
N ARG A 281 18.78 4.82 -34.42
CA ARG A 281 20.18 5.23 -34.27
C ARG A 281 20.69 6.10 -35.42
N ALA A 282 20.26 5.79 -36.65
CA ALA A 282 20.69 6.50 -37.85
C ALA A 282 20.16 7.94 -37.89
N GLU A 283 18.96 8.19 -37.36
CA GLU A 283 18.38 9.53 -37.25
C GLU A 283 19.23 10.43 -36.33
N PHE A 284 19.66 9.89 -35.18
CA PHE A 284 20.56 10.59 -34.27
C PHE A 284 21.95 10.80 -34.90
N GLY A 285 22.41 9.87 -35.74
CA GLY A 285 23.62 10.03 -36.55
C GLY A 285 23.50 11.22 -37.52
N LEU A 286 22.39 11.33 -38.25
CA LEU A 286 22.13 12.42 -39.19
C LEU A 286 22.01 13.78 -38.47
N LEU A 287 21.30 13.83 -37.33
CA LEU A 287 21.24 15.03 -36.51
C LEU A 287 22.62 15.50 -36.06
N ARG A 288 23.48 14.56 -35.64
CA ARG A 288 24.84 14.87 -35.20
C ARG A 288 25.76 15.25 -36.35
N SER A 289 25.57 14.73 -37.57
CA SER A 289 26.30 15.22 -38.75
C SER A 289 25.88 16.64 -39.16
N LEU A 290 24.64 17.02 -38.86
CA LEU A 290 24.13 18.39 -39.08
C LEU A 290 24.52 19.38 -37.97
N GLY A 291 25.36 18.96 -37.01
CA GLY A 291 25.89 19.84 -35.95
C GLY A 291 25.17 19.78 -34.60
N SER A 292 24.23 18.86 -34.40
CA SER A 292 23.59 18.66 -33.09
C SER A 292 24.59 18.19 -32.04
N THR A 293 24.55 18.80 -30.85
CA THR A 293 25.43 18.46 -29.73
C THR A 293 24.97 17.20 -28.99
N ARG A 294 25.89 16.55 -28.24
CA ARG A 294 25.57 15.40 -27.37
C ARG A 294 24.46 15.73 -26.37
N LYS A 295 24.52 16.93 -25.77
CA LYS A 295 23.52 17.42 -24.82
C LYS A 295 22.14 17.59 -25.47
N GLN A 296 22.09 18.09 -26.69
CA GLN A 296 20.82 18.25 -27.44
C GLN A 296 20.16 16.91 -27.76
N VAL A 297 20.94 15.91 -28.18
CA VAL A 297 20.40 14.54 -28.40
C VAL A 297 19.90 13.94 -27.09
N PHE A 298 20.68 14.05 -26.01
CA PHE A 298 20.29 13.57 -24.69
C PHE A 298 18.99 14.20 -24.17
N LEU A 299 18.86 15.53 -24.27
CA LEU A 299 17.66 16.25 -23.85
C LEU A 299 16.43 15.89 -24.69
N VAL A 300 16.59 15.65 -25.99
CA VAL A 300 15.47 15.18 -26.84
C VAL A 300 14.98 13.82 -26.39
N ILE A 301 15.88 12.88 -26.09
CA ILE A 301 15.51 11.54 -25.62
C ILE A 301 14.82 11.62 -24.26
N LEU A 302 15.38 12.41 -23.32
CA LEU A 302 14.74 12.60 -22.00
C LEU A 302 13.38 13.30 -22.11
N ALA A 303 13.23 14.28 -23.00
CA ALA A 303 11.93 14.93 -23.23
C ALA A 303 10.91 13.95 -23.82
N GLU A 304 11.35 13.04 -24.70
CA GLU A 304 10.49 12.02 -25.31
C GLU A 304 10.00 11.03 -24.25
N VAL A 305 10.92 10.50 -23.44
CA VAL A 305 10.57 9.57 -22.36
C VAL A 305 9.81 10.28 -21.24
N GLY A 306 10.14 11.53 -20.93
CA GLY A 306 9.40 12.34 -19.96
C GLY A 306 7.94 12.51 -20.35
N LEU A 307 7.66 12.79 -21.63
CA LEU A 307 6.30 12.87 -22.15
C LEU A 307 5.55 11.53 -22.02
N LEU A 308 6.20 10.43 -22.40
CA LEU A 308 5.62 9.09 -22.27
C LEU A 308 5.40 8.70 -20.80
N GLY A 309 6.30 9.11 -19.91
CA GLY A 309 6.19 8.93 -18.47
C GLY A 309 5.01 9.71 -17.91
N THR A 310 4.81 10.95 -18.34
CA THR A 310 3.63 11.75 -17.97
C THR A 310 2.33 11.08 -18.43
N LEU A 311 2.27 10.58 -19.66
CA LEU A 311 1.12 9.81 -20.16
C LEU A 311 0.89 8.53 -19.34
N GLY A 312 1.98 7.84 -18.98
CA GLY A 312 1.93 6.67 -18.12
C GLY A 312 1.38 6.99 -16.72
N VAL A 313 1.80 8.11 -16.12
CA VAL A 313 1.26 8.59 -14.83
C VAL A 313 -0.22 8.97 -14.95
N LEU A 314 -0.61 9.68 -16.01
CA LEU A 314 -2.01 10.07 -16.24
C LEU A 314 -2.94 8.87 -16.34
N LEU A 315 -2.45 7.73 -16.86
CA LEU A 315 -3.20 6.47 -16.88
C LEU A 315 -3.03 5.66 -15.59
N GLY A 316 -1.84 5.69 -14.99
CA GLY A 316 -1.49 4.89 -13.81
C GLY A 316 -2.18 5.36 -12.53
N LEU A 317 -2.36 6.66 -12.34
CA LEU A 317 -3.07 7.20 -11.16
C LEU A 317 -4.54 6.71 -11.09
N PRO A 318 -5.39 6.90 -12.13
CA PRO A 318 -6.76 6.40 -12.07
C PRO A 318 -6.81 4.87 -12.03
N LEU A 319 -5.92 4.17 -12.74
CA LEU A 319 -5.83 2.71 -12.65
C LEU A 319 -5.48 2.22 -11.25
N GLY A 320 -4.56 2.89 -10.56
CA GLY A 320 -4.16 2.55 -9.20
C GLY A 320 -5.26 2.81 -8.18
N TYR A 321 -5.97 3.94 -8.32
CA TYR A 321 -7.13 4.25 -7.51
C TYR A 321 -8.25 3.21 -7.70
N TRP A 322 -8.63 2.94 -8.95
CA TRP A 322 -9.67 1.97 -9.27
C TRP A 322 -9.28 0.55 -8.85
N ALA A 323 -8.01 0.16 -9.02
CA ALA A 323 -7.52 -1.12 -8.54
C ALA A 323 -7.56 -1.21 -7.01
N ALA A 324 -7.31 -0.11 -6.28
CA ALA A 324 -7.47 -0.11 -4.84
C ALA A 324 -8.95 -0.29 -4.47
N GLU A 325 -9.83 0.54 -5.04
CA GLU A 325 -11.27 0.53 -4.83
C GLU A 325 -11.90 -0.84 -5.09
N ALA A 326 -11.60 -1.46 -6.23
CA ALA A 326 -12.09 -2.79 -6.58
C ALA A 326 -11.63 -3.89 -5.61
N ASN A 327 -10.51 -3.69 -4.91
CA ASN A 327 -9.99 -4.62 -3.92
C ASN A 327 -10.40 -4.26 -2.49
N VAL A 328 -11.01 -3.09 -2.23
CA VAL A 328 -11.46 -2.68 -0.88
C VAL A 328 -12.44 -3.71 -0.34
N GLU A 329 -13.41 -4.18 -1.13
CA GLU A 329 -14.40 -5.16 -0.68
C GLU A 329 -13.76 -6.51 -0.31
N VAL A 330 -12.77 -6.97 -1.08
CA VAL A 330 -12.04 -8.22 -0.81
C VAL A 330 -11.14 -8.09 0.42
N VAL A 331 -10.46 -6.96 0.57
CA VAL A 331 -9.60 -6.67 1.72
C VAL A 331 -10.44 -6.52 2.98
N ASN A 332 -11.55 -5.78 2.93
CA ASN A 332 -12.50 -5.63 4.03
C ASN A 332 -13.07 -7.00 4.44
N ALA A 333 -13.56 -7.80 3.49
CA ALA A 333 -14.07 -9.14 3.79
C ALA A 333 -13.01 -10.04 4.44
N THR A 334 -11.73 -9.90 4.07
CA THR A 334 -10.62 -10.67 4.66
C THR A 334 -10.25 -10.17 6.04
N LEU A 335 -10.19 -8.85 6.26
CA LEU A 335 -9.85 -8.22 7.53
C LEU A 335 -10.94 -8.43 8.59
N THR A 336 -12.21 -8.29 8.22
CA THR A 336 -13.34 -8.53 9.11
C THR A 336 -13.45 -10.01 9.51
N ASN A 337 -13.21 -10.95 8.58
CA ASN A 337 -13.28 -12.39 8.87
C ASN A 337 -12.06 -12.95 9.63
N LEU A 338 -10.85 -12.44 9.40
CA LEU A 338 -9.62 -13.00 10.00
C LEU A 338 -9.13 -12.25 11.23
N TYR A 339 -9.45 -10.96 11.38
CA TYR A 339 -8.86 -10.11 12.41
C TYR A 339 -9.87 -9.35 13.27
N LEU A 340 -11.19 -9.54 13.08
CA LEU A 340 -12.24 -8.81 13.81
C LEU A 340 -12.03 -7.28 13.73
N LEU A 341 -11.64 -6.78 12.55
CA LEU A 341 -11.33 -5.37 12.32
C LEU A 341 -12.48 -4.62 11.65
N GLU A 342 -12.62 -3.35 12.06
CA GLU A 342 -13.60 -2.37 11.60
C GLU A 342 -13.55 -2.17 10.07
N GLU A 343 -14.72 -1.99 9.48
CA GLU A 343 -14.95 -1.87 8.05
C GLU A 343 -14.55 -0.48 7.52
N ILE A 344 -13.74 -0.41 6.47
CA ILE A 344 -13.18 0.85 5.95
C ILE A 344 -14.04 1.35 4.78
N SER A 345 -14.50 2.60 4.87
CA SER A 345 -15.44 3.17 3.89
C SER A 345 -15.07 4.57 3.38
N SER A 346 -13.82 5.04 3.53
CA SER A 346 -13.38 6.22 2.77
C SER A 346 -11.94 6.14 2.25
N LEU A 347 -11.81 6.25 0.92
CA LEU A 347 -10.55 6.30 0.16
C LEU A 347 -9.97 7.73 0.12
N GLN A 348 -10.06 8.49 1.22
CA GLN A 348 -9.58 9.87 1.23
C GLN A 348 -8.06 9.92 1.39
N LEU A 349 -7.37 9.88 0.25
CA LEU A 349 -5.94 10.13 0.19
C LEU A 349 -5.64 11.64 0.31
N PRO A 350 -4.66 12.02 1.15
CA PRO A 350 -4.06 13.33 1.04
C PRO A 350 -3.54 13.57 -0.37
N SER A 351 -3.84 14.74 -0.95
CA SER A 351 -3.52 15.10 -2.34
C SER A 351 -2.02 14.94 -2.68
N TRP A 352 -1.14 15.05 -1.69
CA TRP A 352 0.31 14.90 -1.87
C TRP A 352 0.73 13.48 -2.30
N PHE A 353 -0.04 12.42 -2.00
CA PHE A 353 0.30 11.05 -2.43
C PHE A 353 0.22 10.90 -3.95
N PHE A 354 -0.75 11.56 -4.60
CA PHE A 354 -0.82 11.60 -6.06
C PHE A 354 0.41 12.31 -6.64
N GLY A 355 0.87 13.37 -5.97
CA GLY A 355 2.12 14.06 -6.30
C GLY A 355 3.35 13.16 -6.16
N LEU A 356 3.45 12.39 -5.07
CA LEU A 356 4.53 11.43 -4.85
C LEU A 356 4.51 10.30 -5.91
N ALA A 357 3.34 9.72 -6.19
CA ALA A 357 3.18 8.67 -7.19
C ALA A 357 3.53 9.19 -8.61
N ALA A 358 3.15 10.42 -8.94
CA ALA A 358 3.53 11.07 -10.19
C ALA A 358 5.05 11.30 -10.27
N LEU A 359 5.68 11.75 -9.17
CA LEU A 359 7.12 11.95 -9.10
C LEU A 359 7.88 10.62 -9.25
N ILE A 360 7.40 9.55 -8.63
CA ILE A 360 7.97 8.21 -8.77
C ILE A 360 7.81 7.70 -10.21
N GLY A 361 6.65 7.92 -10.84
CA GLY A 361 6.39 7.50 -12.22
C GLY A 361 7.27 8.22 -13.24
N ILE A 362 7.29 9.56 -13.21
CA ILE A 362 8.11 10.38 -14.12
C ILE A 362 9.59 10.17 -13.82
N GLY A 363 9.98 10.21 -12.54
CA GLY A 363 11.35 9.99 -12.10
C GLY A 363 11.87 8.61 -12.47
N GLY A 364 11.04 7.57 -12.29
CA GLY A 364 11.33 6.20 -12.71
C GLY A 364 11.47 6.08 -14.22
N ALA A 365 10.58 6.70 -15.01
CA ALA A 365 10.70 6.69 -16.46
C ALA A 365 12.01 7.33 -16.93
N LEU A 366 12.37 8.49 -16.38
CA LEU A 366 13.61 9.18 -16.68
C LEU A 366 14.84 8.38 -16.24
N ALA A 367 14.80 7.75 -15.05
CA ALA A 367 15.87 6.89 -14.56
C ALA A 367 16.09 5.69 -15.48
N GLY A 368 15.01 5.05 -15.95
CA GLY A 368 15.07 3.93 -16.89
C GLY A 368 15.66 4.32 -18.24
N ALA A 369 15.42 5.55 -18.68
CA ALA A 369 15.97 6.07 -19.92
C ALA A 369 17.37 6.69 -19.79
N LEU A 370 17.88 6.89 -18.57
CA LEU A 370 19.14 7.62 -18.35
C LEU A 370 20.33 6.91 -19.00
N LEU A 371 20.51 5.62 -18.70
CA LEU A 371 21.58 4.80 -19.27
C LEU A 371 21.51 4.71 -20.81
N PRO A 372 20.36 4.34 -21.43
CA PRO A 372 20.29 4.23 -22.89
C PRO A 372 20.43 5.59 -23.59
N ALA A 373 19.92 6.68 -22.99
CA ALA A 373 20.09 8.03 -23.54
C ALA A 373 21.56 8.51 -23.47
N LEU A 374 22.26 8.22 -22.37
CA LEU A 374 23.68 8.55 -22.22
C LEU A 374 24.54 7.78 -23.21
N ASP A 375 24.30 6.47 -23.37
CA ASP A 375 25.02 5.65 -24.34
C ASP A 375 24.82 6.19 -25.76
N MET A 376 23.57 6.39 -26.18
CA MET A 376 23.25 6.89 -27.53
C MET A 376 23.79 8.29 -27.79
N SER A 377 23.72 9.20 -26.81
CA SER A 377 24.22 10.57 -26.97
C SER A 377 25.76 10.65 -27.06
N ARG A 378 26.49 9.69 -26.47
CA ARG A 378 27.97 9.67 -26.45
C ARG A 378 28.59 8.92 -27.62
N ARG A 379 27.86 8.04 -28.31
CA ARG A 379 28.34 7.33 -29.50
C ARG A 379 28.81 8.28 -30.60
N ASP A 380 29.81 7.88 -31.37
CA ASP A 380 30.38 8.69 -32.44
C ASP A 380 29.48 8.68 -33.67
N THR A 381 29.43 9.79 -34.40
CA THR A 381 28.56 9.96 -35.59
C THR A 381 28.79 8.87 -36.63
N ARG A 382 30.05 8.45 -36.85
CA ARG A 382 30.39 7.33 -37.74
C ARG A 382 29.76 6.01 -37.27
N SER A 383 29.76 5.74 -35.96
CA SER A 383 29.19 4.51 -35.39
C SER A 383 27.66 4.48 -35.46
N LEU A 384 27.01 5.65 -35.41
CA LEU A 384 25.55 5.78 -35.51
C LEU A 384 25.05 5.57 -36.95
N LEU A 385 25.84 5.99 -37.95
CA LEU A 385 25.52 5.85 -39.39
C LEU A 385 26.03 4.55 -40.00
N ALA A 386 27.02 3.88 -39.39
CA ALA A 386 27.55 2.63 -39.91
C ALA A 386 26.49 1.51 -39.90
N ALA A 387 26.37 0.81 -41.03
CA ALA A 387 25.63 -0.45 -41.08
C ALA A 387 26.38 -1.49 -40.22
N PHE A 388 25.81 -1.81 -39.05
CA PHE A 388 26.20 -2.90 -38.13
C PHE A 388 27.63 -3.42 -38.33
N THR A 389 28.64 -2.62 -37.94
CA THR A 389 30.01 -3.12 -37.96
C THR A 389 30.21 -4.06 -36.76
N LEU A 390 30.75 -5.23 -37.09
CA LEU A 390 30.76 -6.50 -36.36
C LEU A 390 31.59 -6.53 -35.06
N HIS A 391 31.72 -5.41 -34.35
CA HIS A 391 32.41 -5.33 -33.07
C HIS A 391 31.67 -4.38 -32.13
N GLU A 392 30.55 -4.86 -31.58
CA GLU A 392 29.91 -4.18 -30.47
C GLU A 392 30.77 -4.35 -29.20
N LYS A 393 31.16 -3.21 -28.60
CA LYS A 393 31.84 -3.11 -27.29
C LYS A 393 31.18 -3.93 -26.17
N ILE A 394 29.94 -4.42 -26.35
CA ILE A 394 29.27 -5.27 -25.36
C ILE A 394 30.00 -6.60 -25.16
N GLY A 395 30.65 -7.16 -26.20
CA GLY A 395 31.47 -8.35 -26.04
C GLY A 395 32.68 -8.15 -25.10
N SER A 396 33.28 -6.96 -25.09
CA SER A 396 34.37 -6.62 -24.15
C SER A 396 33.86 -6.18 -22.77
N LEU A 397 32.63 -5.66 -22.70
CA LEU A 397 31.95 -5.29 -21.45
C LEU A 397 31.23 -6.47 -20.77
N ALA A 398 31.08 -7.62 -21.42
CA ALA A 398 30.38 -8.78 -20.85
C ALA A 398 31.08 -9.31 -19.59
N LEU A 399 32.42 -9.41 -19.61
CA LEU A 399 33.20 -9.87 -18.46
C LEU A 399 33.14 -8.91 -17.26
N PRO A 400 33.33 -7.57 -17.41
CA PRO A 400 33.18 -6.67 -16.27
C PRO A 400 31.74 -6.62 -15.76
N LEU A 401 30.72 -6.62 -16.62
CA LEU A 401 29.31 -6.68 -16.17
C LEU A 401 29.02 -7.97 -15.39
N PHE A 402 29.53 -9.11 -15.87
CA PHE A 402 29.44 -10.38 -15.15
C PHE A 402 30.11 -10.31 -13.78
N SER A 403 31.31 -9.72 -13.69
CA SER A 403 32.02 -9.55 -12.42
C SER A 403 31.27 -8.65 -11.44
N VAL A 404 30.61 -7.60 -11.92
CA VAL A 404 29.76 -6.72 -11.10
C VAL A 404 28.52 -7.47 -10.61
N GLY A 405 27.83 -8.20 -11.49
CA GLY A 405 26.67 -9.01 -11.11
C GLY A 405 27.01 -10.08 -10.07
N LEU A 406 28.13 -10.79 -10.27
CA LEU A 406 28.63 -11.78 -9.32
C LEU A 406 29.08 -11.14 -8.00
N GLY A 407 29.69 -9.95 -8.06
CA GLY A 407 30.05 -9.16 -6.90
C GLY A 407 28.83 -8.74 -6.08
N ILE A 408 27.75 -8.28 -6.73
CA ILE A 408 26.49 -7.94 -6.06
C ILE A 408 25.92 -9.16 -5.32
N LEU A 409 25.89 -10.33 -5.97
CA LEU A 409 25.42 -11.56 -5.33
C LEU A 409 26.32 -12.00 -4.17
N ALA A 410 27.64 -11.93 -4.34
CA ALA A 410 28.59 -12.32 -3.30
C ALA A 410 28.51 -11.39 -2.08
N VAL A 411 28.51 -10.07 -2.30
CA VAL A 411 28.41 -9.06 -1.24
C VAL A 411 27.06 -9.16 -0.53
N SER A 412 25.95 -9.26 -1.26
CA SER A 412 24.62 -9.36 -0.64
C SER A 412 24.44 -10.65 0.17
N THR A 413 24.92 -11.77 -0.34
CA THR A 413 24.89 -13.06 0.38
C THR A 413 25.77 -13.03 1.62
N THR A 414 27.00 -12.52 1.51
CA THR A 414 27.94 -12.39 2.64
C THR A 414 27.42 -11.42 3.70
N TRP A 415 26.83 -10.31 3.28
CA TRP A 415 26.17 -9.37 4.19
C TRP A 415 25.03 -10.05 4.95
N TYR A 416 24.19 -10.82 4.24
CA TYR A 416 23.05 -11.51 4.83
C TYR A 416 23.49 -12.53 5.89
N THR A 417 24.50 -13.34 5.60
CA THR A 417 24.98 -14.37 6.54
C THR A 417 25.67 -13.79 7.77
N LEU A 418 26.36 -12.64 7.64
CA LEU A 418 27.08 -12.02 8.74
C LEU A 418 26.18 -11.16 9.65
N TRP A 419 25.35 -10.30 9.07
CA TRP A 419 24.57 -9.30 9.83
C TRP A 419 23.11 -9.22 9.39
N GLY A 420 22.84 -9.42 8.11
CA GLY A 420 21.53 -9.20 7.52
C GLY A 420 20.45 -10.14 8.05
N TYR A 421 20.76 -11.36 8.48
CA TYR A 421 19.77 -12.28 9.04
C TYR A 421 19.03 -11.73 10.27
N ARG A 422 19.60 -10.72 10.95
CA ARG A 422 18.99 -10.04 12.11
C ARG A 422 18.08 -8.88 11.70
N TRP A 423 18.16 -8.43 10.46
CA TRP A 423 17.40 -7.30 9.93
C TRP A 423 16.12 -7.80 9.28
N GLN A 424 14.98 -7.31 9.76
CA GLN A 424 13.65 -7.68 9.23
C GLN A 424 13.51 -7.44 7.72
N HIS A 425 14.20 -6.45 7.17
CA HIS A 425 14.12 -6.09 5.75
C HIS A 425 15.18 -6.76 4.86
N ALA A 426 16.03 -7.63 5.40
CA ALA A 426 17.17 -8.16 4.65
C ALA A 426 16.76 -9.02 3.43
N GLY A 427 15.62 -9.70 3.50
CA GLY A 427 15.05 -10.43 2.37
C GLY A 427 14.79 -9.54 1.14
N PHE A 428 14.40 -8.27 1.35
CA PHE A 428 14.19 -7.33 0.23
C PHE A 428 15.49 -6.87 -0.39
N VAL A 429 16.50 -6.62 0.44
CA VAL A 429 17.83 -6.26 -0.05
C VAL A 429 18.37 -7.39 -0.94
N LEU A 430 18.19 -8.66 -0.53
CA LEU A 430 18.53 -9.82 -1.34
C LEU A 430 17.70 -9.91 -2.62
N GLY A 431 16.37 -9.72 -2.55
CA GLY A 431 15.49 -9.75 -3.72
C GLY A 431 15.85 -8.69 -4.76
N ILE A 432 16.09 -7.45 -4.33
CA ILE A 432 16.52 -6.35 -5.20
C ILE A 432 17.92 -6.64 -5.78
N ALA A 433 18.84 -7.14 -4.96
CA ALA A 433 20.18 -7.53 -5.42
C ALA A 433 20.12 -8.62 -6.49
N LEU A 434 19.25 -9.62 -6.33
CA LEU A 434 19.01 -10.69 -7.30
C LEU A 434 18.44 -10.14 -8.61
N LEU A 435 17.41 -9.28 -8.53
CA LEU A 435 16.78 -8.64 -9.68
C LEU A 435 17.75 -7.72 -10.45
N ALA A 436 18.68 -7.05 -9.74
CA ALA A 436 19.71 -6.22 -10.35
C ALA A 436 20.87 -7.04 -10.94
N ALA A 437 21.25 -8.15 -10.29
CA ALA A 437 22.39 -8.98 -10.72
C ALA A 437 22.08 -9.83 -11.96
N LEU A 438 20.87 -10.39 -12.07
CA LEU A 438 20.52 -11.30 -13.18
C LEU A 438 20.75 -10.69 -14.57
N PRO A 439 20.28 -9.45 -14.85
CA PRO A 439 20.50 -8.77 -16.13
C PRO A 439 21.96 -8.50 -16.46
N LEU A 440 22.82 -8.39 -15.43
CA LEU A 440 24.25 -8.15 -15.59
C LEU A 440 25.00 -9.45 -15.94
N LEU A 441 24.50 -10.60 -15.50
CA LEU A 441 25.09 -11.91 -15.78
C LEU A 441 24.75 -12.43 -17.19
N THR A 442 23.58 -12.07 -17.72
CA THR A 442 23.03 -12.60 -18.98
C THR A 442 23.95 -12.46 -20.20
N PRO A 443 24.57 -11.30 -20.49
CA PRO A 443 25.40 -11.14 -21.69
C PRO A 443 26.56 -12.14 -21.75
N PHE A 444 27.24 -12.37 -20.63
CA PHE A 444 28.35 -13.32 -20.55
C PHE A 444 27.88 -14.77 -20.68
N VAL A 445 26.80 -15.13 -19.97
CA VAL A 445 26.22 -16.48 -20.04
C VAL A 445 25.84 -16.82 -21.49
N ILE A 446 25.19 -15.89 -22.19
CA ILE A 446 24.79 -16.09 -23.60
C ILE A 446 26.00 -16.17 -24.50
N GLN A 447 27.01 -15.32 -24.31
CA GLN A 447 28.26 -15.41 -25.08
C GLN A 447 28.94 -16.76 -24.91
N GLN A 448 28.99 -17.30 -23.69
CA GLN A 448 29.60 -18.58 -23.37
C GLN A 448 28.80 -19.78 -23.88
N VAL A 449 27.47 -19.74 -23.76
CA VAL A 449 26.59 -20.82 -24.23
C VAL A 449 26.55 -20.85 -25.76
N CYS A 450 26.25 -19.71 -26.40
CA CYS A 450 26.20 -19.61 -27.86
C CYS A 450 27.59 -19.75 -28.51
N GLY A 451 28.65 -19.30 -27.84
CA GLY A 451 30.03 -19.43 -28.34
C GLY A 451 30.55 -20.88 -28.38
N ARG A 452 29.98 -21.77 -27.55
CA ARG A 452 30.30 -23.21 -27.57
C ARG A 452 29.60 -23.95 -28.71
N VAL A 453 28.56 -23.38 -29.33
CA VAL A 453 27.84 -24.01 -30.44
C VAL A 453 28.66 -23.92 -31.72
N ARG A 454 29.15 -25.06 -32.21
CA ARG A 454 29.75 -25.18 -33.54
C ARG A 454 28.64 -25.32 -34.58
N ALA A 455 28.36 -24.24 -35.31
CA ALA A 455 27.43 -24.29 -36.44
C ALA A 455 28.10 -25.00 -37.63
N HIS A 456 27.57 -26.17 -38.00
CA HIS A 456 27.99 -26.89 -39.20
C HIS A 456 26.97 -26.73 -40.34
N ASP A 457 25.68 -26.61 -40.02
CA ASP A 457 24.57 -26.47 -40.97
C ASP A 457 23.79 -25.16 -40.79
N PHE A 458 23.06 -24.73 -41.83
CA PHE A 458 22.15 -23.56 -41.84
C PHE A 458 20.86 -23.72 -41.00
N GLY A 459 20.84 -24.67 -40.06
CA GLY A 459 19.71 -24.94 -39.17
C GLY A 459 19.78 -24.20 -37.83
N LEU A 460 19.17 -24.80 -36.81
CA LEU A 460 19.12 -24.27 -35.43
C LEU A 460 20.49 -23.87 -34.87
N ALA A 461 21.55 -24.62 -35.18
CA ALA A 461 22.91 -24.33 -34.72
C ALA A 461 23.47 -23.01 -35.27
N TYR A 462 23.15 -22.66 -36.53
CA TYR A 462 23.53 -21.38 -37.12
C TYR A 462 22.75 -20.22 -36.48
N SER A 463 21.45 -20.41 -36.22
CA SER A 463 20.63 -19.42 -35.51
C SER A 463 21.16 -19.15 -34.10
N LEU A 464 21.45 -20.21 -33.32
CA LEU A 464 22.02 -20.11 -31.97
C LEU A 464 23.38 -19.42 -31.94
N LYS A 465 24.25 -19.70 -32.92
CA LYS A 465 25.53 -19.00 -33.06
C LYS A 465 25.33 -17.53 -33.46
N GLY A 466 24.34 -17.25 -34.32
CA GLY A 466 23.93 -15.89 -34.69
C GLY A 466 23.40 -15.05 -33.53
N LEU A 467 22.70 -15.67 -32.58
CA LEU A 467 22.25 -15.02 -31.34
C LEU A 467 23.43 -14.59 -30.45
N GLY A 468 24.47 -15.42 -30.36
CA GLY A 468 25.72 -15.08 -29.67
C GLY A 468 26.49 -13.92 -30.31
N VAL A 469 26.32 -13.70 -31.62
CA VAL A 469 26.94 -12.57 -32.34
C VAL A 469 26.08 -11.29 -32.24
N ARG A 470 24.76 -11.41 -32.04
CA ARG A 470 23.81 -10.29 -31.85
C ARG A 470 23.53 -10.03 -30.36
N LEU A 471 24.59 -9.85 -29.57
CA LEU A 471 24.52 -9.69 -28.12
C LEU A 471 23.60 -8.55 -27.65
N GLN A 472 23.53 -7.40 -28.34
CA GLN A 472 22.68 -6.28 -27.90
C GLN A 472 21.19 -6.61 -27.83
N THR A 473 20.65 -7.28 -28.84
CA THR A 473 19.20 -7.58 -28.89
C THR A 473 18.87 -8.85 -28.13
N THR A 474 19.77 -9.82 -28.12
CA THR A 474 19.47 -11.14 -27.56
C THR A 474 19.73 -11.22 -26.07
N SER A 475 20.83 -10.61 -25.58
CA SER A 475 21.12 -10.59 -24.13
C SER A 475 20.03 -9.89 -23.33
N PHE A 476 19.45 -8.90 -23.97
CA PHE A 476 18.41 -8.09 -23.40
C PHE A 476 17.06 -8.82 -23.31
N ALA A 477 16.65 -9.53 -24.37
CA ALA A 477 15.43 -10.34 -24.34
C ALA A 477 15.54 -11.43 -23.27
N VAL A 478 16.71 -12.06 -23.15
CA VAL A 478 16.98 -13.06 -22.12
C VAL A 478 17.07 -12.43 -20.72
N ALA A 479 17.61 -11.22 -20.58
CA ALA A 479 17.61 -10.49 -19.31
C ALA A 479 16.17 -10.17 -18.86
N SER A 480 15.30 -9.76 -19.80
CA SER A 480 13.88 -9.55 -19.54
C SER A 480 13.18 -10.82 -19.08
N LEU A 481 13.45 -11.95 -19.75
CA LEU A 481 12.92 -13.26 -19.35
C LEU A 481 13.45 -13.66 -17.97
N GLY A 482 14.74 -13.44 -17.71
CA GLY A 482 15.38 -13.73 -16.43
C GLY A 482 14.76 -12.94 -15.28
N ILE A 483 14.52 -11.64 -15.47
CA ILE A 483 13.80 -10.82 -14.48
C ILE A 483 12.40 -11.37 -14.24
N ALA A 484 11.66 -11.71 -15.31
CA ALA A 484 10.30 -12.24 -15.17
C ALA A 484 10.27 -13.55 -14.37
N VAL A 485 11.18 -14.49 -14.68
CA VAL A 485 11.30 -15.77 -13.94
C VAL A 485 11.74 -15.53 -12.49
N SER A 486 12.73 -14.67 -12.28
CA SER A 486 13.24 -14.33 -10.95
C SER A 486 12.16 -13.66 -10.09
N MET A 487 11.35 -12.79 -10.68
CA MET A 487 10.23 -12.16 -10.02
C MET A 487 9.15 -13.17 -9.67
N LEU A 488 8.81 -14.08 -10.59
CA LEU A 488 7.83 -15.14 -10.32
C LEU A 488 8.28 -15.98 -9.12
N ILE A 489 9.54 -16.43 -9.12
CA ILE A 489 10.12 -17.18 -8.00
C ILE A 489 10.09 -16.36 -6.71
N GLY A 490 10.49 -15.09 -6.76
CA GLY A 490 10.48 -14.19 -5.60
C GLY A 490 9.09 -13.99 -5.01
N ILE A 491 8.08 -13.76 -5.85
CA ILE A 491 6.69 -13.62 -5.42
C ILE A 491 6.17 -14.94 -4.83
N THR A 492 6.43 -16.08 -5.47
CA THR A 492 6.00 -17.38 -4.96
C THR A 492 6.61 -17.70 -3.59
N LEU A 493 7.91 -17.46 -3.42
CA LEU A 493 8.58 -17.64 -2.13
C LEU A 493 8.03 -16.70 -1.06
N MET A 494 7.76 -15.44 -1.41
CA MET A 494 7.21 -14.45 -0.49
C MET A 494 5.78 -14.80 -0.05
N ILE A 495 4.92 -15.24 -0.97
CA ILE A 495 3.57 -15.71 -0.64
C ILE A 495 3.63 -16.96 0.25
N GLY A 496 4.53 -17.90 -0.06
CA GLY A 496 4.74 -19.11 0.74
C GLY A 496 5.18 -18.77 2.17
N SER A 497 6.19 -17.91 2.32
CA SER A 497 6.71 -17.48 3.63
C SER A 497 5.66 -16.73 4.45
N PHE A 498 4.85 -15.88 3.81
CA PHE A 498 3.74 -15.20 4.50
C PHE A 498 2.68 -16.18 4.99
N ARG A 499 2.29 -17.16 4.16
CA ARG A 499 1.34 -18.22 4.55
C ARG A 499 1.87 -19.00 5.75
N GLU A 500 3.14 -19.39 5.73
CA GLU A 500 3.75 -20.14 6.83
C GLU A 500 3.80 -19.31 8.12
N THR A 501 4.16 -18.03 8.02
CA THR A 501 4.15 -17.11 9.16
C THR A 501 2.76 -16.96 9.77
N LEU A 502 1.71 -16.83 8.93
CA LEU A 502 0.33 -16.79 9.39
C LEU A 502 -0.09 -18.10 10.05
N GLN A 503 0.28 -19.24 9.48
CA GLN A 503 -0.04 -20.55 10.07
C GLN A 503 0.60 -20.73 11.45
N VAL A 504 1.86 -20.33 11.61
CA VAL A 504 2.54 -20.35 12.91
C VAL A 504 1.84 -19.41 13.88
N TRP A 505 1.54 -18.17 13.46
CA TRP A 505 0.87 -17.19 14.32
C TRP A 505 -0.51 -17.69 14.80
N VAL A 506 -1.35 -18.18 13.90
CA VAL A 506 -2.66 -18.76 14.25
C VAL A 506 -2.50 -19.94 15.21
N GLY A 507 -1.51 -20.81 14.97
CA GLY A 507 -1.24 -21.96 15.84
C GLY A 507 -0.66 -21.61 17.21
N THR A 508 -0.13 -20.40 17.40
CA THR A 508 0.38 -19.92 18.71
C THR A 508 -0.56 -18.96 19.43
N SER A 509 -1.55 -18.38 18.71
CA SER A 509 -2.45 -17.34 19.23
C SER A 509 -3.85 -17.88 19.59
N ILE A 510 -4.17 -19.09 19.14
CA ILE A 510 -5.31 -19.90 19.58
C ILE A 510 -4.74 -21.01 20.48
#